data_AF-A0A239IKT3-F1
#
_entry.id   AF-A0A239IKT3-F1
#
_cell.length_a   1.000
_cell.length_b   1.000
_cell.length_c   1.000
_cell.angle_alpha   90.00
_cell.angle_beta   90.00
_cell.angle_gamma   90.00
#
_symmetry.space_group_name_H-M   'P 1'
#
loop_
_entity.id
_entity.type
_entity.pdbx_description
1 polymer ?
#
loop_
_entity_poly.entity_id
_entity_poly.type
_entity_poly.pdbx_seq_one_letter_code
_entity_poly.pdbx_strand_id
1 'polypeptide(L)'
;MFLELIAVFVAGFVGAGLMMVLSSLSGRRLPRWIVPVGAGAAMLIAGIATEYSWYGRTAQSARDKGLSIAQTVENSALWRPWTYIYPLTDRFVAVDTASPLKNAETEGLYLVKLYFYGRWRSNQIVQVMVDCVGYRRADPVLGDGSPPLWRDVGPDDPVVKTVCAEV
;
A
#
# COMPACT_ATOMS: atom_id res chain seq x y z
N MET A 1 4.13 10.42 -9.44
CA MET A 1 3.75 11.84 -9.50
C MET A 1 3.77 12.37 -10.94
N PHE A 2 4.92 12.61 -11.58
CA PHE A 2 4.93 13.18 -12.94
C PHE A 2 4.20 12.31 -13.99
N LEU A 3 4.51 11.01 -14.03
CA LEU A 3 3.85 10.09 -14.97
C LEU A 3 2.34 9.94 -14.73
N GLU A 4 1.88 10.08 -13.48
CA GLU A 4 0.46 10.01 -13.14
C GLU A 4 -0.28 11.25 -13.68
N LEU A 5 0.33 12.44 -13.60
CA LEU A 5 -0.22 13.65 -14.18
C LEU A 5 -0.35 13.56 -15.70
N ILE A 6 0.66 13.01 -16.37
CA ILE A 6 0.61 12.75 -17.82
C ILE A 6 -0.52 11.77 -18.13
N ALA A 7 -0.61 10.66 -17.39
CA ALA A 7 -1.65 9.65 -17.61
C ALA A 7 -3.06 10.25 -17.45
N VAL A 8 -3.28 11.05 -16.41
CA VAL A 8 -4.57 11.75 -16.19
C VAL A 8 -4.84 12.76 -17.30
N PHE A 9 -3.84 13.54 -17.72
CA PHE A 9 -3.99 14.50 -18.81
C PHE A 9 -4.37 13.81 -20.13
N VAL A 10 -3.66 12.74 -20.49
CA VAL A 10 -3.95 11.92 -21.67
C VAL A 10 -5.35 11.30 -21.56
N ALA A 11 -5.73 10.79 -20.37
CA ALA A 11 -7.08 10.26 -20.14
C ALA A 11 -8.17 11.31 -20.40
N GLY A 12 -7.91 12.59 -20.08
CA GLY A 12 -8.81 13.69 -20.42
C GLY A 12 -9.04 13.84 -21.92
N PHE A 13 -7.98 13.81 -22.73
CA PHE A 13 -8.10 13.84 -24.21
C PHE A 13 -8.83 12.62 -24.75
N VAL A 14 -8.55 11.43 -24.21
CA VAL A 14 -9.23 10.19 -24.60
C VAL A 14 -10.72 10.28 -24.27
N GLY A 15 -11.08 10.72 -23.06
CA GLY A 15 -12.47 10.90 -22.64
C GLY A 15 -13.22 11.93 -23.49
N ALA A 16 -12.59 13.07 -23.78
CA ALA A 16 -13.15 14.07 -24.68
C ALA A 16 -13.38 13.52 -26.09
N GLY A 17 -12.36 12.83 -26.64
CA GLY A 17 -12.40 12.23 -27.97
C GLY A 17 -13.51 11.18 -28.10
N LEU A 18 -13.65 10.29 -27.11
CA LEU A 18 -14.72 9.30 -27.06
C LEU A 18 -16.10 9.95 -27.08
N MET A 19 -16.31 11.01 -26.29
CA MET A 19 -17.59 11.72 -26.27
C MET A 19 -17.85 12.50 -27.56
N MET A 20 -16.82 13.04 -28.22
CA MET A 20 -16.96 13.67 -29.54
C MET A 20 -17.42 12.65 -30.58
N VAL A 21 -16.80 11.46 -30.62
CA VAL A 21 -17.20 10.36 -31.53
C VAL A 21 -18.64 9.92 -31.25
N LEU A 22 -19.00 9.69 -29.98
CA LEU A 22 -20.37 9.35 -29.56
C LEU A 22 -21.39 10.41 -29.98
N SER A 23 -21.06 11.70 -29.81
CA SER A 23 -21.94 12.81 -30.22
C SER A 23 -22.13 12.85 -31.74
N SER A 24 -21.08 12.55 -32.51
CA SER A 24 -21.14 12.50 -33.97
C SER A 24 -22.02 11.34 -34.45
N LEU A 25 -21.80 10.13 -33.91
CA LEU A 25 -22.58 8.93 -34.24
C LEU A 25 -24.05 9.06 -33.85
N SER A 26 -24.35 9.81 -32.78
CA SER A 26 -25.73 10.09 -32.35
C SER A 26 -26.43 11.17 -33.19
N GLY A 27 -25.84 11.60 -34.31
CA GLY A 27 -26.38 12.67 -35.15
C GLY A 27 -26.41 14.03 -34.44
N ARG A 28 -25.48 14.28 -33.51
CA ARG A 28 -25.36 15.52 -32.72
C ARG A 28 -26.57 15.84 -31.85
N ARG A 29 -27.35 14.80 -31.49
CA ARG A 29 -28.49 14.91 -30.55
C ARG A 29 -28.06 15.08 -29.09
N LEU A 30 -26.80 14.80 -28.78
CA LEU A 30 -26.25 14.93 -27.42
C LEU A 30 -25.85 16.39 -27.13
N PRO A 31 -26.00 16.85 -25.88
CA PRO A 31 -25.66 18.21 -25.50
C PRO A 31 -24.15 18.46 -25.52
N ARG A 32 -23.75 19.69 -25.85
CA ARG A 32 -22.33 20.08 -25.99
C ARG A 32 -21.49 19.88 -24.72
N TRP A 33 -22.12 19.89 -23.54
CA TRP A 33 -21.43 19.70 -22.26
C TRP A 33 -21.00 18.25 -22.00
N ILE A 34 -21.43 17.28 -22.82
CA ILE A 34 -21.02 15.88 -22.64
C ILE A 34 -19.52 15.66 -22.87
N VAL A 35 -18.91 16.45 -23.77
CA VAL A 35 -17.47 16.37 -24.06
C VAL A 35 -16.62 16.76 -22.84
N PRO A 36 -16.78 17.95 -22.23
CA PRO A 36 -16.02 18.29 -21.03
C PRO A 36 -16.38 17.39 -19.83
N VAL A 37 -17.62 16.91 -19.72
CA VAL A 37 -17.98 15.93 -18.67
C VAL A 37 -17.27 14.60 -18.88
N GLY A 38 -17.21 14.09 -20.11
CA GLY A 38 -16.47 12.86 -20.43
C GLY A 38 -14.98 12.98 -20.17
N ALA A 39 -14.38 14.14 -20.50
CA ALA A 39 -12.99 14.43 -20.17
C ALA A 39 -12.74 14.37 -18.65
N GLY A 40 -13.55 15.09 -17.86
CA GLY A 40 -13.43 15.11 -16.40
C GLY A 40 -13.67 13.73 -15.77
N ALA A 41 -14.66 12.98 -16.27
CA ALA A 41 -14.93 11.63 -15.81
C ALA A 41 -13.75 10.68 -16.09
N ALA A 42 -13.17 10.74 -17.30
CA ALA A 42 -12.01 9.93 -17.64
C ALA A 42 -10.78 10.27 -16.78
N MET A 43 -10.54 11.56 -16.52
CA MET A 43 -9.48 12.01 -15.61
C MET A 43 -9.68 11.46 -14.19
N LEU A 44 -10.91 11.54 -13.67
CA LEU A 44 -11.25 11.04 -12.34
C LEU A 44 -11.06 9.51 -12.24
N ILE A 45 -11.56 8.76 -13.24
CA ILE A 45 -11.38 7.31 -13.31
C ILE A 45 -9.89 6.94 -13.34
N ALA A 46 -9.09 7.64 -14.16
CA ALA A 46 -7.66 7.40 -14.24
C ALA A 46 -6.95 7.66 -12.90
N GLY A 47 -7.33 8.73 -12.19
CA GLY A 47 -6.82 9.02 -10.85
C GLY A 47 -7.15 7.91 -9.86
N ILE A 48 -8.41 7.48 -9.82
CA ILE A 48 -8.88 6.40 -8.95
C ILE A 48 -8.13 5.10 -9.27
N ALA A 49 -8.06 4.69 -10.55
CA ALA A 49 -7.37 3.47 -10.96
C ALA A 49 -5.89 3.48 -10.57
N THR A 50 -5.24 4.64 -10.66
CA THR A 50 -3.83 4.80 -10.26
C THR A 50 -3.64 4.63 -8.76
N GLU A 51 -4.57 5.15 -7.95
CA GLU A 51 -4.54 4.97 -6.49
C GLU A 51 -4.72 3.51 -6.09
N TYR A 52 -5.73 2.81 -6.64
CA TYR A 52 -6.00 1.42 -6.28
C TYR A 52 -4.93 0.44 -6.74
N SER A 53 -4.30 0.72 -7.87
CA SER A 53 -3.23 -0.13 -8.41
C SER A 53 -1.89 0.01 -7.67
N TRP A 54 -1.76 0.99 -6.76
CA TRP A 54 -0.52 1.22 -6.02
C TRP A 54 -0.14 0.04 -5.14
N TYR A 55 -1.04 -0.42 -4.26
CA TYR A 55 -0.74 -1.49 -3.32
C TYR A 55 -0.28 -2.76 -4.04
N GLY A 56 -1.02 -3.21 -5.06
CA GLY A 56 -0.67 -4.40 -5.81
C GLY A 56 0.72 -4.32 -6.44
N ARG A 57 1.06 -3.19 -7.10
CA ARG A 57 2.39 -2.99 -7.70
C ARG A 57 3.50 -2.91 -6.65
N THR A 58 3.30 -2.17 -5.56
CA THR A 58 4.34 -1.98 -4.55
C THR A 58 4.55 -3.23 -3.70
N ALA A 59 3.48 -3.94 -3.35
CA ALA A 59 3.57 -5.22 -2.64
C ALA A 59 4.25 -6.29 -3.51
N GLN A 60 3.97 -6.34 -4.81
CA GLN A 60 4.70 -7.24 -5.71
C GLN A 60 6.19 -6.91 -5.75
N SER A 61 6.53 -5.63 -5.94
CA SER A 61 7.94 -5.20 -5.93
C SER A 61 8.65 -5.46 -4.60
N ALA A 62 7.92 -5.47 -3.47
CA ALA A 62 8.46 -5.84 -2.17
C ALA A 62 8.71 -7.36 -2.09
N ARG A 63 7.76 -8.19 -2.54
CA ARG A 63 7.92 -9.65 -2.61
C ARG A 63 9.08 -10.08 -3.50
N ASP A 64 9.25 -9.43 -4.64
CA ASP A 64 10.38 -9.69 -5.56
C ASP A 64 11.75 -9.42 -4.90
N LYS A 65 11.79 -8.64 -3.82
CA LYS A 65 12.97 -8.37 -3.00
C LYS A 65 13.12 -9.31 -1.80
N GLY A 66 12.27 -10.34 -1.69
CA GLY A 66 12.26 -11.27 -0.57
C GLY A 66 11.54 -10.76 0.68
N LEU A 67 10.67 -9.76 0.56
CA LEU A 67 9.87 -9.25 1.68
C LEU A 67 8.48 -9.90 1.71
N SER A 68 8.06 -10.36 2.90
CA SER A 68 6.74 -10.92 3.12
C SER A 68 5.78 -9.87 3.70
N ILE A 69 4.56 -9.80 3.18
CA ILE A 69 3.57 -8.81 3.64
C ILE A 69 2.92 -9.30 4.93
N ALA A 70 3.22 -8.63 6.05
CA ALA A 70 2.65 -8.99 7.35
C ALA A 70 1.26 -8.37 7.57
N GLN A 71 1.10 -7.08 7.27
CA GLN A 71 -0.15 -6.37 7.55
C GLN A 71 -0.49 -5.36 6.47
N THR A 72 -1.77 -5.27 6.12
CA THR A 72 -2.34 -4.18 5.31
C THR A 72 -3.20 -3.29 6.18
N VAL A 73 -3.22 -2.00 5.87
CA VAL A 73 -4.09 -1.03 6.54
C VAL A 73 -4.94 -0.35 5.49
N GLU A 74 -6.25 -0.55 5.63
CA GLU A 74 -7.26 0.05 4.78
C GLU A 74 -7.67 1.42 5.34
N ASN A 75 -8.02 2.32 4.42
CA ASN A 75 -8.45 3.66 4.74
C ASN A 75 -9.69 4.03 3.93
N SER A 76 -10.63 4.72 4.58
CA SER A 76 -11.82 5.28 3.96
C SER A 76 -11.94 6.75 4.33
N ALA A 77 -12.44 7.57 3.40
CA ALA A 77 -12.48 9.01 3.57
C ALA A 77 -13.79 9.61 3.05
N LEU A 78 -14.31 10.63 3.75
CA LEU A 78 -15.58 11.29 3.42
C LEU A 78 -15.59 11.87 2.00
N TRP A 79 -14.48 12.44 1.54
CA TRP A 79 -14.35 13.01 0.20
C TRP A 79 -14.13 11.95 -0.90
N ARG A 80 -14.05 10.67 -0.55
CA ARG A 80 -13.90 9.52 -1.46
C ARG A 80 -15.01 8.51 -1.17
N PRO A 81 -16.27 8.82 -1.48
CA PRO A 81 -17.42 8.02 -1.06
C PRO A 81 -17.37 6.56 -1.51
N TRP A 82 -16.73 6.27 -2.65
CA TRP A 82 -16.53 4.90 -3.13
C TRP A 82 -15.68 4.04 -2.18
N THR A 83 -14.84 4.64 -1.31
CA THR A 83 -14.00 3.92 -0.35
C THR A 83 -14.78 3.28 0.80
N TYR A 84 -16.03 3.68 1.03
CA TYR A 84 -16.91 3.00 1.98
C TYR A 84 -17.40 1.64 1.45
N ILE A 85 -17.47 1.48 0.13
CA ILE A 85 -17.87 0.22 -0.51
C ILE A 85 -16.63 -0.64 -0.76
N TYR A 86 -15.55 -0.01 -1.23
CA TYR A 86 -14.29 -0.70 -1.53
C TYR A 86 -13.13 0.08 -0.90
N PRO A 87 -12.71 -0.28 0.33
CA PRO A 87 -11.65 0.43 1.04
C PRO A 87 -10.32 0.48 0.28
N LEU A 88 -9.58 1.57 0.42
CA LEU A 88 -8.28 1.73 -0.23
C LEU A 88 -7.15 1.30 0.73
N THR A 89 -6.32 0.36 0.31
CA THR A 89 -5.07 0.04 1.03
C THR A 89 -4.01 1.09 0.74
N ASP A 90 -3.84 2.05 1.66
CA ASP A 90 -2.87 3.15 1.50
C ASP A 90 -1.56 2.93 2.26
N ARG A 91 -1.53 1.90 3.12
CA ARG A 91 -0.38 1.54 3.96
C ARG A 91 -0.30 0.03 4.14
N PHE A 92 0.90 -0.49 4.26
CA PHE A 92 1.15 -1.87 4.61
C PHE A 92 2.54 -2.04 5.24
N VAL A 93 2.72 -3.13 5.97
CA VAL A 93 3.98 -3.52 6.60
C VAL A 93 4.48 -4.78 5.90
N ALA A 94 5.72 -4.72 5.42
CA ALA A 94 6.43 -5.88 4.91
C ALA A 94 7.59 -6.23 5.84
N VAL A 95 7.96 -7.50 5.90
CA VAL A 95 9.00 -8.03 6.78
C VAL A 95 10.07 -8.69 5.91
N ASP A 96 11.33 -8.42 6.23
CA ASP A 96 12.45 -9.15 5.66
C ASP A 96 12.62 -10.49 6.37
N THR A 97 12.08 -11.53 5.75
CA THR A 97 12.17 -12.93 6.19
C THR A 97 13.23 -13.71 5.41
N ALA A 98 13.80 -13.13 4.35
CA ALA A 98 14.87 -13.74 3.58
C ALA A 98 16.23 -13.67 4.30
N SER A 99 16.42 -12.72 5.21
CA SER A 99 17.68 -12.56 5.96
C SER A 99 17.47 -12.22 7.45
N PRO A 100 16.78 -13.09 8.22
CA PRO A 100 16.61 -12.90 9.66
C PRO A 100 17.95 -13.12 10.38
N LEU A 101 18.28 -12.21 11.30
CA LEU A 101 19.45 -12.35 12.15
C LEU A 101 19.06 -13.16 13.40
N LYS A 102 19.51 -14.42 13.46
CA LYS A 102 19.28 -15.29 14.62
C LYS A 102 20.13 -14.83 15.82
N ASN A 103 19.57 -14.81 17.01
CA ASN A 103 20.34 -14.55 18.23
C ASN A 103 21.20 -15.79 18.57
N ALA A 104 22.46 -15.57 18.94
CA ALA A 104 23.39 -16.64 19.31
C ALA A 104 23.16 -17.19 20.74
N GLU A 105 22.59 -16.37 21.63
CA GLU A 105 22.43 -16.69 23.06
C GLU A 105 21.02 -17.20 23.40
N THR A 106 20.01 -16.83 22.60
CA THR A 106 18.61 -17.19 22.85
C THR A 106 18.00 -17.85 21.62
N GLU A 107 17.62 -19.11 21.75
CA GLU A 107 16.95 -19.86 20.68
C GLU A 107 15.55 -19.30 20.40
N GLY A 108 15.15 -19.28 19.12
CA GLY A 108 13.85 -18.77 18.70
C GLY A 108 13.70 -17.24 18.72
N LEU A 109 14.80 -16.51 18.98
CA LEU A 109 14.86 -15.06 18.96
C LEU A 109 15.51 -14.55 17.67
N TYR A 110 14.79 -13.70 16.94
CA TYR A 110 15.18 -13.20 15.63
C TYR A 110 15.13 -11.67 15.57
N LEU A 111 16.15 -11.04 15.01
CA LEU A 111 16.15 -9.62 14.66
C LEU A 111 15.81 -9.48 13.17
N VAL A 112 14.71 -8.80 12.87
CA VAL A 112 14.17 -8.63 11.51
C VAL A 112 13.94 -7.15 11.19
N LYS A 113 13.90 -6.82 9.89
CA LYS A 113 13.56 -5.47 9.41
C LYS A 113 12.11 -5.42 8.96
N LEU A 114 11.37 -4.47 9.53
CA LEU A 114 10.03 -4.09 9.10
C LEU A 114 10.13 -2.88 8.16
N TYR A 115 9.47 -2.99 7.03
CA TYR A 115 9.32 -1.93 6.03
C TYR A 115 7.89 -1.41 6.09
N PHE A 116 7.74 -0.18 6.58
CA PHE A 116 6.46 0.52 6.60
C PHE A 116 6.31 1.30 5.30
N TYR A 117 5.44 0.80 4.43
CA TYR A 117 5.06 1.47 3.20
C TYR A 117 3.83 2.35 3.43
N GLY A 118 3.85 3.55 2.87
CA GLY A 118 2.67 4.41 2.79
C GLY A 118 2.66 5.15 1.46
N ARG A 119 1.50 5.22 0.80
CA ARG A 119 1.39 5.84 -0.55
C ARG A 119 1.93 7.27 -0.60
N TRP A 120 1.73 8.03 0.47
CA TRP A 120 2.10 9.45 0.58
C TRP A 120 3.14 9.73 1.66
N ARG A 121 3.87 8.70 2.12
CA ARG A 121 4.90 8.83 3.16
C ARG A 121 6.20 8.21 2.67
N SER A 122 7.32 8.74 3.14
CA SER A 122 8.60 8.06 2.95
C SER A 122 8.54 6.69 3.62
N ASN A 123 9.13 5.69 2.98
CA ASN A 123 9.25 4.37 3.59
C ASN A 123 10.09 4.48 4.86
N GLN A 124 9.63 3.84 5.93
CA GLN A 124 10.37 3.77 7.19
C GLN A 124 10.81 2.32 7.42
N ILE A 125 12.07 2.14 7.80
CA ILE A 125 12.63 0.83 8.11
C ILE A 125 12.90 0.79 9.60
N VAL A 126 12.32 -0.21 10.27
CA VAL A 126 12.45 -0.39 11.71
C VAL A 126 12.93 -1.79 11.98
N GLN A 127 13.96 -1.93 12.81
CA GLN A 127 14.41 -3.24 13.26
C GLN A 127 13.64 -3.62 14.52
N VAL A 128 13.10 -4.83 14.54
CA VAL A 128 12.37 -5.38 15.69
C VAL A 128 12.91 -6.76 16.02
N MET A 129 12.87 -7.10 17.31
CA MET A 129 13.16 -8.45 17.75
C MET A 129 11.85 -9.22 17.88
N VAL A 130 11.83 -10.46 17.42
CA VAL A 130 10.69 -11.36 17.48
C VAL A 130 11.11 -12.64 18.20
N ASP A 131 10.40 -12.95 19.28
CA ASP A 131 10.53 -14.19 20.04
C ASP A 131 9.40 -15.14 19.62
N CYS A 132 9.78 -16.17 18.85
CA CYS A 132 8.83 -17.15 18.33
C CYS A 132 8.42 -18.22 19.34
N VAL A 133 9.14 -18.35 20.46
CA VAL A 133 8.79 -19.29 21.53
C VAL A 133 7.73 -18.67 22.44
N GLY A 134 7.95 -17.42 22.84
CA GLY A 134 7.05 -16.66 23.70
C GLY A 134 5.92 -15.93 22.95
N TYR A 135 5.97 -15.84 21.62
CA TYR A 135 5.10 -14.99 20.80
C TYR A 135 5.11 -13.52 21.24
N ARG A 136 6.32 -12.99 21.40
CA ARG A 136 6.57 -11.61 21.85
C ARG A 136 7.33 -10.84 20.79
N ARG A 137 7.18 -9.52 20.80
CA ARG A 137 8.03 -8.64 19.99
C ARG A 137 8.57 -7.48 20.80
N ALA A 138 9.78 -7.04 20.45
CA ALA A 138 10.43 -5.90 21.05
C ALA A 138 10.45 -4.75 20.04
N ASP A 139 9.70 -3.69 20.33
CA ASP A 139 9.61 -2.51 19.48
C ASP A 139 10.63 -1.45 19.95
N PRO A 140 11.37 -0.80 19.03
CA PRO A 140 12.23 0.32 19.38
C PRO A 140 11.36 1.52 19.77
N VAL A 141 11.63 2.12 20.92
CA VAL A 141 10.77 3.18 21.50
C VAL A 141 11.18 4.57 21.02
N LEU A 142 12.49 4.87 20.99
CA LEU A 142 12.97 6.25 20.78
C LEU A 142 14.10 6.38 19.74
N GLY A 143 14.63 5.26 19.21
CA GLY A 143 15.72 5.31 18.22
C GLY A 143 17.04 5.91 18.76
N ASP A 144 17.17 6.02 20.07
CA ASP A 144 18.25 6.65 20.83
C ASP A 144 19.18 5.62 21.51
N GLY A 145 18.98 4.33 21.24
CA GLY A 145 19.70 3.23 21.89
C GLY A 145 19.12 2.81 23.24
N SER A 146 17.97 3.35 23.66
CA SER A 146 17.23 2.84 24.81
C SER A 146 16.82 1.37 24.63
N PRO A 147 16.69 0.60 25.74
CA PRO A 147 16.25 -0.78 25.67
C PRO A 147 14.91 -0.91 24.92
N PRO A 148 14.75 -1.91 24.05
CA PRO A 148 13.51 -2.10 23.32
C PRO A 148 12.38 -2.48 24.28
N LEU A 149 11.17 -2.01 23.99
CA LEU A 149 10.00 -2.33 24.79
C LEU A 149 9.42 -3.65 24.29
N TRP A 150 9.54 -4.68 25.14
CA TRP A 150 8.90 -5.96 24.93
C TRP A 150 7.39 -5.87 25.11
N ARG A 151 6.65 -6.47 24.17
CA ARG A 151 5.20 -6.64 24.25
C ARG A 151 4.80 -8.07 23.99
N ASP A 152 3.90 -8.56 24.82
CA ASP A 152 3.20 -9.83 24.66
C ASP A 152 2.08 -9.64 23.65
N VAL A 153 2.38 -9.89 22.38
CA VAL A 153 1.45 -9.65 21.26
C VAL A 153 0.68 -10.92 20.86
N GLY A 154 1.18 -12.09 21.27
CA GLY A 154 0.55 -13.37 21.00
C GLY A 154 0.78 -13.88 19.57
N PRO A 155 0.35 -15.12 19.28
CA PRO A 155 0.63 -15.81 18.02
C PRO A 155 -0.12 -15.22 16.81
N ASP A 156 -1.18 -14.45 17.04
CA ASP A 156 -1.99 -13.82 15.99
C ASP A 156 -1.49 -12.43 15.57
N ASP A 157 -0.46 -11.89 16.23
CA ASP A 157 0.14 -10.63 15.78
C ASP A 157 0.68 -10.80 14.36
N PRO A 158 0.32 -9.92 13.41
CA PRO A 158 0.66 -10.11 12.01
C PRO A 158 2.17 -10.22 11.77
N VAL A 159 2.99 -9.47 12.53
CA VAL A 159 4.45 -9.51 12.38
C VAL A 159 5.01 -10.81 12.95
N VAL A 160 4.64 -11.17 14.19
CA VAL A 160 5.11 -12.41 14.82
C VAL A 160 4.69 -13.63 14.00
N LYS A 161 3.42 -13.68 13.59
CA LYS A 161 2.88 -14.77 12.77
C LYS A 161 3.64 -14.94 11.46
N THR A 162 3.92 -13.84 10.74
CA THR A 162 4.65 -13.91 9.46
C THR A 162 6.10 -14.34 9.66
N VAL A 163 6.80 -13.79 10.66
CA VAL A 163 8.20 -14.15 10.93
C VAL A 163 8.31 -15.62 11.36
N CYS A 164 7.53 -16.03 12.35
CA CYS A 164 7.66 -17.37 12.93
C CYS A 164 7.12 -18.48 12.02
N ALA A 165 6.39 -18.15 10.96
CA ALA A 165 5.99 -19.11 9.92
C ALA A 165 7.07 -19.33 8.85
N GLU A 166 7.99 -18.39 8.68
CA GLU A 166 8.97 -18.39 7.57
C GLU A 166 10.42 -18.69 8.00
N VAL A 167 10.74 -18.66 9.30
CA VAL A 167 12.12 -18.75 9.84
C VAL A 167 12.42 -20.03 10.61
#